data_AF-A0A5R9P089-F1
#
_entry.id   AF-A0A5R9P089-F1
#
_cell.length_a   1.000
_cell.length_b   1.000
_cell.length_c   1.000
_cell.angle_alpha   90.00
_cell.angle_beta   90.00
_cell.angle_gamma   90.00
#
_symmetry.space_group_name_H-M   'P 1'
#
loop_
_entity.id
_entity.type
_entity.pdbx_description
1 polymer ?
#
loop_
_entity_poly.entity_id
_entity_poly.type
_entity_poly.pdbx_seq_one_letter_code
_entity_poly.pdbx_strand_id
1 'polypeptide(L)'
;MALRSSTFCAKQLLVRQLVQIHRTLGNMGKSKILKSFPRLQKAFQSAEDEDFRDQFESAMNTVSGFGEEKPYKVEVKAADNSLKELTDIAWQRLIKDPYAGDDAVDPDIKKLFLRLKHGSVEQIERSLTLLADSGKHGKVISAAWEVLKEIEGIHWSVFSASESAKKGTPPDLLSRGLGTCSCCFGEFHVRNEKMVRHGQRKIQDYMWSPTCYGVAYPPLEISTQGLEEFIGRYERGREQLIAEIADPEAIQTVPLKTKEGVGKLNRGEAGFDKALDAYVVKLKRDVQDMTADLEILRDRLEHWSSKLSNEPKGPGR
;
A
#
# COMPACT_ATOMS: atom_id res chain seq x y z
N MET A 1 -35.26 14.27 -33.74
CA MET A 1 -34.88 12.87 -33.48
C MET A 1 -33.45 12.51 -33.97
N ALA A 2 -32.56 13.49 -34.21
CA ALA A 2 -31.25 13.26 -34.83
C ALA A 2 -30.01 13.42 -33.89
N LEU A 3 -30.21 13.76 -32.61
CA LEU A 3 -29.11 14.02 -31.66
C LEU A 3 -28.67 12.81 -30.83
N ARG A 4 -29.27 11.62 -31.02
CA ARG A 4 -28.89 10.39 -30.31
C ARG A 4 -27.92 9.48 -31.08
N SER A 5 -27.58 9.83 -32.33
CA SER A 5 -26.74 8.98 -33.19
C SER A 5 -25.22 9.25 -33.01
N SER A 6 -24.81 10.48 -32.69
CA SER A 6 -23.37 10.82 -32.59
C SER A 6 -22.69 10.25 -31.33
N THR A 7 -23.40 10.18 -30.21
CA THR A 7 -22.88 9.64 -28.94
C THR A 7 -22.64 8.13 -28.99
N PHE A 8 -23.41 7.39 -29.79
CA PHE A 8 -23.22 5.95 -29.97
C PHE A 8 -21.95 5.62 -30.77
N CYS A 9 -21.65 6.40 -31.81
CA CYS A 9 -20.45 6.21 -32.64
C CYS A 9 -19.17 6.56 -31.87
N ALA A 10 -19.19 7.63 -31.06
CA ALA A 10 -18.06 8.00 -30.19
C ALA A 10 -17.74 6.92 -29.14
N LYS A 11 -18.77 6.30 -28.53
CA LYS A 11 -18.60 5.20 -27.57
C LYS A 11 -17.98 3.95 -28.23
N GLN A 12 -18.41 3.58 -29.44
CA GLN A 12 -17.81 2.43 -30.14
C GLN A 12 -16.35 2.67 -30.54
N LEU A 13 -15.99 3.90 -30.94
CA LEU A 13 -14.62 4.26 -31.27
C LEU A 13 -13.71 4.21 -30.03
N LEU A 14 -14.21 4.71 -28.89
CA LEU A 14 -13.54 4.64 -27.59
C LEU A 14 -13.31 3.21 -27.13
N VAL A 15 -14.33 2.35 -27.19
CA VAL A 15 -14.19 0.92 -26.84
C VAL A 15 -13.15 0.23 -27.72
N ARG A 16 -13.09 0.54 -29.02
CA ARG A 16 -12.05 -0.02 -29.91
C ARG A 16 -10.65 0.49 -29.57
N GLN A 17 -10.48 1.78 -29.29
CA GLN A 17 -9.20 2.34 -28.86
C GLN A 17 -8.74 1.74 -27.51
N LEU A 18 -9.66 1.54 -26.58
CA LEU A 18 -9.39 0.98 -25.26
C LEU A 18 -9.05 -0.52 -25.32
N VAL A 19 -9.76 -1.31 -26.14
CA VAL A 19 -9.40 -2.72 -26.42
C VAL A 19 -8.01 -2.81 -27.06
N GLN A 20 -7.67 -1.87 -27.95
CA GLN A 20 -6.35 -1.81 -28.56
C GLN A 20 -5.26 -1.48 -27.53
N ILE A 21 -5.49 -0.51 -26.64
CA ILE A 21 -4.59 -0.19 -25.53
C ILE A 21 -4.39 -1.40 -24.63
N HIS A 22 -5.47 -2.10 -24.24
CA HIS A 22 -5.40 -3.28 -23.37
C HIS A 22 -4.58 -4.42 -24.01
N ARG A 23 -4.80 -4.71 -25.30
CA ARG A 23 -3.97 -5.67 -26.05
C ARG A 23 -2.52 -5.25 -26.18
N THR A 24 -2.26 -3.95 -26.24
CA THR A 24 -0.89 -3.42 -26.35
C THR A 24 -0.18 -3.56 -25.00
N LEU A 25 -0.85 -3.27 -23.89
CA LEU A 25 -0.29 -3.40 -22.54
C LEU A 25 0.06 -4.86 -22.18
N GLY A 26 -0.77 -5.83 -22.57
CA GLY A 26 -0.51 -7.26 -22.31
C GLY A 26 0.71 -7.85 -23.04
N ASN A 27 1.27 -7.15 -24.04
CA ASN A 27 2.42 -7.60 -24.84
C ASN A 27 3.70 -6.78 -24.58
N MET A 28 3.67 -5.84 -23.62
CA MET A 28 4.78 -4.92 -23.36
C MET A 28 5.64 -5.40 -22.19
N GLY A 29 6.95 -5.58 -22.41
CA GLY A 29 7.88 -5.86 -21.31
C GLY A 29 7.93 -4.73 -20.26
N LYS A 30 8.34 -5.06 -19.03
CA LYS A 30 8.30 -4.20 -17.81
C LYS A 30 8.68 -2.72 -18.01
N SER A 31 9.78 -2.44 -18.72
CA SER A 31 10.23 -1.07 -19.00
C SER A 31 9.30 -0.26 -19.92
N LYS A 32 8.49 -0.93 -20.75
CA LYS A 32 7.61 -0.29 -21.72
C LYS A 32 6.27 0.13 -21.11
N ILE A 33 5.77 -0.59 -20.10
CA ILE A 33 4.49 -0.30 -19.43
C ILE A 33 4.53 1.07 -18.74
N LEU A 34 5.57 1.35 -17.96
CA LEU A 34 5.70 2.64 -17.27
C LEU A 34 5.79 3.81 -18.26
N LYS A 35 6.42 3.59 -19.42
CA LYS A 35 6.49 4.59 -20.50
C LYS A 35 5.14 4.88 -21.14
N SER A 36 4.14 4.02 -20.99
CA SER A 36 2.77 4.25 -21.46
C SER A 36 1.98 5.20 -20.57
N PHE A 37 2.44 5.45 -19.34
CA PHE A 37 1.79 6.33 -18.35
C PHE A 37 2.75 7.41 -17.85
N PRO A 38 3.28 8.26 -18.74
CA PRO A 38 4.37 9.17 -18.41
C PRO A 38 4.01 10.20 -17.35
N ARG A 39 2.73 10.62 -17.24
CA ARG A 39 2.32 11.59 -16.22
C ARG A 39 2.20 10.94 -14.86
N LEU A 40 1.58 9.76 -14.80
CA LEU A 40 1.53 8.99 -13.56
C LEU A 40 2.94 8.62 -13.09
N GLN A 41 3.83 8.21 -14.00
CA GLN A 41 5.23 7.97 -13.66
C GLN A 41 5.89 9.25 -13.10
N LYS A 42 5.68 10.41 -13.73
CA LYS A 42 6.20 11.69 -13.26
C LYS A 42 5.71 12.05 -11.85
N ALA A 43 4.47 11.69 -11.48
CA ALA A 43 3.94 11.92 -10.14
C ALA A 43 4.72 11.18 -9.03
N PHE A 44 5.50 10.16 -9.37
CA PHE A 44 6.25 9.31 -8.44
C PHE A 44 7.78 9.28 -8.71
N GLN A 45 8.30 10.14 -9.59
CA GLN A 45 9.72 10.13 -9.98
C GLN A 45 10.65 10.86 -8.98
N SER A 46 10.12 11.47 -7.91
CA SER A 46 10.94 12.19 -6.93
C SER A 46 11.69 11.24 -5.98
N ALA A 47 12.87 11.63 -5.52
CA ALA A 47 13.67 10.82 -4.58
C ALA A 47 13.02 10.69 -3.19
N GLU A 48 12.15 11.61 -2.82
CA GLU A 48 11.39 11.57 -1.56
C GLU A 48 10.24 10.54 -1.61
N ASP A 49 9.92 10.03 -2.80
CA ASP A 49 8.79 9.15 -3.07
C ASP A 49 9.19 7.73 -3.47
N GLU A 50 10.41 7.29 -3.14
CA GLU A 50 10.91 5.97 -3.53
C GLU A 50 9.94 4.83 -3.17
N ASP A 51 9.33 4.88 -1.99
CA ASP A 51 8.30 3.91 -1.57
C ASP A 51 7.05 3.95 -2.47
N PHE A 52 6.55 5.14 -2.82
CA PHE A 52 5.37 5.26 -3.70
C PHE A 52 5.69 4.90 -5.14
N ARG A 53 6.92 5.18 -5.60
CA ARG A 53 7.42 4.75 -6.90
C ARG A 53 7.43 3.23 -6.98
N ASP A 54 8.01 2.58 -5.99
CA ASP A 54 8.11 1.12 -5.96
C ASP A 54 6.73 0.47 -5.83
N GLN A 55 5.81 1.07 -5.06
CA GLN A 55 4.40 0.65 -5.01
C GLN A 55 3.69 0.81 -6.36
N PHE A 56 3.88 1.96 -7.03
CA PHE A 56 3.32 2.20 -8.36
C PHE A 56 3.87 1.22 -9.39
N GLU A 57 5.17 0.99 -9.41
CA GLU A 57 5.80 0.00 -10.29
C GLU A 57 5.27 -1.41 -10.02
N SER A 58 5.15 -1.81 -8.75
CA SER A 58 4.60 -3.09 -8.33
C SER A 58 3.14 -3.28 -8.79
N ALA A 59 2.29 -2.26 -8.57
CA ALA A 59 0.89 -2.27 -8.98
C ALA A 59 0.75 -2.34 -10.51
N MET A 60 1.51 -1.53 -11.24
CA MET A 60 1.50 -1.52 -12.70
C MET A 60 2.01 -2.84 -13.30
N ASN A 61 3.06 -3.42 -12.73
CA ASN A 61 3.55 -4.74 -13.13
C ASN A 61 2.47 -5.83 -12.93
N THR A 62 1.76 -5.77 -11.80
CA THR A 62 0.66 -6.70 -11.53
C THR A 62 -0.45 -6.56 -12.57
N VAL A 63 -0.88 -5.33 -12.87
CA VAL A 63 -1.94 -5.08 -13.86
C VAL A 63 -1.55 -5.48 -15.27
N SER A 64 -0.30 -5.27 -15.67
CA SER A 64 0.16 -5.70 -16.98
C SER A 64 0.27 -7.22 -17.10
N GLY A 65 0.55 -7.93 -15.99
CA GLY A 65 0.56 -9.39 -15.96
C GLY A 65 -0.82 -10.03 -16.18
N PHE A 66 -1.92 -9.30 -15.99
CA PHE A 66 -3.27 -9.83 -16.19
C PHE A 66 -3.56 -10.26 -17.64
N GLY A 67 -2.77 -9.82 -18.61
CA GLY A 67 -2.90 -10.22 -20.02
C GLY A 67 -2.29 -11.59 -20.34
N GLU A 68 -1.32 -12.05 -19.54
CA GLU A 68 -0.57 -13.30 -19.80
C GLU A 68 -1.26 -14.51 -19.16
N GLU A 69 -1.77 -14.36 -17.94
CA GLU A 69 -2.54 -15.38 -17.23
C GLU A 69 -3.78 -14.78 -16.56
N LYS A 70 -4.88 -15.55 -16.54
CA LYS A 70 -6.09 -15.14 -15.83
C LYS A 70 -5.81 -15.06 -14.31
N PRO A 71 -5.88 -13.86 -13.71
CA PRO A 71 -5.63 -13.66 -12.28
C PRO A 71 -6.80 -14.18 -11.45
N TYR A 72 -6.59 -14.30 -10.14
CA TYR A 72 -7.65 -14.57 -9.19
C TYR A 72 -8.37 -13.30 -8.78
N LYS A 73 -9.67 -13.41 -8.44
CA LYS A 73 -10.50 -12.26 -8.07
C LYS A 73 -9.93 -11.47 -6.88
N VAL A 74 -9.26 -12.13 -5.94
CA VAL A 74 -8.62 -11.49 -4.78
C VAL A 74 -7.42 -10.63 -5.19
N GLU A 75 -6.63 -11.08 -6.17
CA GLU A 75 -5.46 -10.37 -6.68
C GLU A 75 -5.88 -9.12 -7.46
N VAL A 76 -6.91 -9.26 -8.31
CA VAL A 76 -7.48 -8.12 -9.04
C VAL A 76 -8.00 -7.06 -8.07
N LYS A 77 -8.68 -7.48 -7.00
CA LYS A 77 -9.19 -6.57 -5.97
C LYS A 77 -8.05 -5.85 -5.21
N ALA A 78 -6.97 -6.56 -4.89
CA ALA A 78 -5.80 -5.96 -4.23
C ALA A 78 -5.10 -4.93 -5.12
N ALA A 79 -4.91 -5.25 -6.41
CA ALA A 79 -4.36 -4.33 -7.39
C ALA A 79 -5.27 -3.10 -7.60
N ASP A 80 -6.59 -3.30 -7.71
CA ASP A 80 -7.57 -2.20 -7.83
C ASP A 80 -7.50 -1.23 -6.65
N ASN A 81 -7.45 -1.75 -5.42
CA ASN A 81 -7.33 -0.92 -4.22
C ASN A 81 -6.04 -0.10 -4.21
N SER A 82 -4.91 -0.74 -4.50
CA SER A 82 -3.60 -0.07 -4.55
C SER A 82 -3.57 1.02 -5.61
N LEU A 83 -4.15 0.74 -6.79
CA LEU A 83 -4.23 1.71 -7.88
C LEU A 83 -5.14 2.88 -7.55
N LYS A 84 -6.28 2.69 -6.87
CA LYS A 84 -7.15 3.79 -6.44
C LYS A 84 -6.42 4.76 -5.51
N GLU A 85 -5.63 4.24 -4.57
CA GLU A 85 -4.82 5.08 -3.68
C GLU A 85 -3.76 5.87 -4.47
N LEU A 86 -3.05 5.20 -5.39
CA LEU A 86 -2.03 5.83 -6.21
C LEU A 86 -2.61 6.85 -7.20
N THR A 87 -3.79 6.61 -7.78
CA THR A 87 -4.44 7.55 -8.69
C THR A 87 -4.95 8.78 -7.95
N ASP A 88 -5.41 8.64 -6.70
CA ASP A 88 -5.75 9.76 -5.82
C ASP A 88 -4.52 10.62 -5.51
N ILE A 89 -3.37 9.99 -5.18
CA ILE A 89 -2.09 10.69 -4.95
C ILE A 89 -1.64 11.42 -6.21
N ALA A 90 -1.66 10.74 -7.37
CA ALA A 90 -1.27 11.34 -8.63
C ALA A 90 -2.18 12.51 -9.01
N TRP A 91 -3.50 12.39 -8.79
CA TRP A 91 -4.44 13.50 -9.00
C TRP A 91 -4.14 14.68 -8.10
N GLN A 92 -3.87 14.42 -6.81
CA GLN A 92 -3.52 15.46 -5.85
C GLN A 92 -2.28 16.23 -6.35
N ARG A 93 -1.20 15.51 -6.69
CA ARG A 93 0.09 16.10 -7.08
C ARG A 93 0.11 16.78 -8.44
N LEU A 94 -0.60 16.23 -9.43
CA LEU A 94 -0.55 16.73 -10.80
C LEU A 94 -1.61 17.79 -11.09
N ILE A 95 -2.74 17.74 -10.38
CA ILE A 95 -3.93 18.54 -10.69
C ILE A 95 -4.40 19.40 -9.53
N LYS A 96 -4.45 18.89 -8.29
CA LYS A 96 -4.90 19.75 -7.18
C LYS A 96 -3.80 20.68 -6.71
N ASP A 97 -2.68 20.17 -6.22
CA ASP A 97 -1.64 20.98 -5.59
C ASP A 97 -1.08 22.08 -6.51
N PRO A 98 -0.78 21.82 -7.81
CA PRO A 98 -0.22 22.84 -8.68
C PRO A 98 -1.22 23.94 -9.05
N TYR A 99 -2.52 23.73 -8.82
CA TYR A 99 -3.58 24.63 -9.30
C TYR A 99 -4.59 25.05 -8.21
N ALA A 100 -4.49 24.52 -6.99
CA ALA A 100 -5.44 24.78 -5.88
C ALA A 100 -5.27 26.19 -5.29
N GLY A 101 -4.03 26.72 -5.30
CA GLY A 101 -3.70 28.04 -4.77
C GLY A 101 -3.38 29.10 -5.82
N ASP A 102 -3.47 28.77 -7.11
CA ASP A 102 -3.17 29.73 -8.17
C ASP A 102 -4.38 30.65 -8.39
N ASP A 103 -4.29 31.88 -7.91
CA ASP A 103 -5.30 32.91 -8.10
C ASP A 103 -5.50 33.29 -9.58
N ALA A 104 -4.54 32.93 -10.46
CA ALA A 104 -4.68 33.10 -11.90
C ALA A 104 -5.58 32.05 -12.58
N VAL A 105 -5.93 30.96 -11.88
CA VAL A 105 -6.85 29.95 -12.43
C VAL A 105 -8.29 30.44 -12.33
N ASP A 106 -8.98 30.48 -13.47
CA ASP A 106 -10.40 30.82 -13.61
C ASP A 106 -11.24 30.11 -12.52
N PRO A 107 -12.01 30.85 -11.69
CA PRO A 107 -12.88 30.27 -10.66
C PRO A 107 -13.84 29.18 -11.16
N ASP A 108 -14.28 29.26 -12.42
CA ASP A 108 -15.13 28.23 -13.02
C ASP A 108 -14.37 26.93 -13.28
N ILE A 109 -13.08 27.01 -13.63
CA ILE A 109 -12.21 25.84 -13.76
C ILE A 109 -12.01 25.20 -12.38
N LYS A 110 -11.80 25.99 -11.32
CA LYS A 110 -11.72 25.48 -9.95
C LYS A 110 -13.00 24.72 -9.56
N LYS A 111 -14.18 25.31 -9.83
CA LYS A 111 -15.48 24.64 -9.61
C LYS A 111 -15.64 23.36 -10.43
N LEU A 112 -15.20 23.36 -11.69
CA LEU A 112 -15.22 22.17 -12.53
C LEU A 112 -14.39 21.04 -11.91
N PHE A 113 -13.20 21.35 -11.41
CA PHE A 113 -12.28 20.37 -10.83
C PHE A 113 -12.81 19.70 -9.56
N LEU A 114 -13.57 20.44 -8.73
CA LEU A 114 -14.26 19.86 -7.57
C LEU A 114 -15.28 18.78 -7.95
N ARG A 115 -15.78 18.81 -9.20
CA ARG A 115 -16.77 17.85 -9.72
C ARG A 115 -16.14 16.65 -10.42
N LEU A 116 -14.86 16.72 -10.77
CA LEU A 116 -14.16 15.61 -11.41
C LEU A 116 -13.90 14.49 -10.39
N LYS A 117 -14.02 13.26 -10.86
CA LYS A 117 -13.90 12.02 -10.09
C LYS A 117 -13.10 10.99 -10.90
N HIS A 118 -12.24 10.24 -10.23
CA HIS A 118 -11.29 9.30 -10.86
C HIS A 118 -11.28 7.90 -10.23
N GLY A 119 -12.23 7.57 -9.34
CA GLY A 119 -12.20 6.31 -8.59
C GLY A 119 -12.76 5.08 -9.32
N SER A 120 -13.37 5.24 -10.50
CA SER A 120 -13.86 4.13 -11.34
C SER A 120 -13.93 4.54 -12.82
N VAL A 121 -14.03 3.57 -13.73
CA VAL A 121 -14.19 3.82 -15.18
C VAL A 121 -15.38 4.77 -15.45
N GLU A 122 -16.53 4.52 -14.82
CA GLU A 122 -17.74 5.34 -15.01
C GLU A 122 -17.60 6.75 -14.43
N GLN A 123 -16.80 6.92 -13.38
CA GLN A 123 -16.48 8.24 -12.84
C GLN A 123 -15.55 9.02 -13.76
N ILE A 124 -14.56 8.33 -14.34
CA ILE A 124 -13.59 8.92 -15.26
C ILE A 124 -14.28 9.33 -16.57
N GLU A 125 -15.11 8.46 -17.15
CA GLU A 125 -15.89 8.77 -18.36
C GLU A 125 -16.78 10.00 -18.16
N ARG A 126 -17.46 10.09 -17.01
CA ARG A 126 -18.26 11.27 -16.65
C ARG A 126 -17.41 12.51 -16.51
N SER A 127 -16.23 12.41 -15.91
CA SER A 127 -15.30 13.54 -15.73
C SER A 127 -14.73 14.03 -17.05
N LEU A 128 -14.37 13.11 -17.95
CA LEU A 128 -13.94 13.44 -19.31
C LEU A 128 -15.07 14.10 -20.10
N THR A 129 -16.31 13.61 -19.97
CA THR A 129 -17.49 14.25 -20.59
C THR A 129 -17.70 15.67 -20.04
N LEU A 130 -17.62 15.85 -18.72
CA LEU A 130 -17.73 17.17 -18.09
C LEU A 130 -16.64 18.13 -18.58
N LEU A 131 -15.40 17.66 -18.77
CA LEU A 131 -14.33 18.48 -19.33
C LEU A 131 -14.63 18.89 -20.78
N ALA A 132 -15.05 17.95 -21.62
CA ALA A 132 -15.39 18.21 -23.02
C ALA A 132 -16.56 19.20 -23.15
N ASP A 133 -17.65 18.96 -22.41
CA ASP A 133 -18.87 19.76 -22.47
C ASP A 133 -18.70 21.15 -21.84
N SER A 134 -17.69 21.35 -20.99
CA SER A 134 -17.44 22.66 -20.35
C SER A 134 -17.00 23.74 -21.35
N GLY A 135 -16.44 23.36 -22.51
CA GLY A 135 -15.83 24.28 -23.47
C GLY A 135 -14.62 25.07 -22.91
N LYS A 136 -14.12 24.72 -21.72
CA LYS A 136 -12.95 25.36 -21.12
C LYS A 136 -11.68 24.82 -21.76
N HIS A 137 -10.65 25.67 -21.88
CA HIS A 137 -9.37 25.33 -22.49
C HIS A 137 -8.20 25.88 -21.66
N GLY A 138 -6.99 25.40 -21.94
CA GLY A 138 -5.77 25.85 -21.27
C GLY A 138 -4.97 24.69 -20.69
N LYS A 139 -3.75 25.00 -20.25
CA LYS A 139 -2.77 24.00 -19.75
C LYS A 139 -3.35 23.10 -18.67
N VAL A 140 -4.13 23.68 -17.76
CA VAL A 140 -4.73 23.00 -16.61
C VAL A 140 -5.82 22.00 -17.05
N ILE A 141 -6.68 22.38 -18.01
CA ILE A 141 -7.71 21.49 -18.57
C ILE A 141 -7.06 20.35 -19.36
N SER A 142 -6.05 20.65 -20.18
CA SER A 142 -5.29 19.64 -20.92
C SER A 142 -4.61 18.65 -19.97
N ALA A 143 -3.97 19.13 -18.90
CA ALA A 143 -3.33 18.26 -17.90
C ALA A 143 -4.35 17.33 -17.23
N ALA A 144 -5.50 17.86 -16.78
CA ALA A 144 -6.55 17.05 -16.15
C ALA A 144 -7.11 15.99 -17.11
N TRP A 145 -7.34 16.35 -18.37
CA TRP A 145 -7.78 15.42 -19.40
C TRP A 145 -6.79 14.26 -19.59
N GLU A 146 -5.51 14.58 -19.75
CA GLU A 146 -4.48 13.59 -20.01
C GLU A 146 -4.24 12.66 -18.82
N VAL A 147 -4.24 13.20 -17.59
CA VAL A 147 -4.16 12.39 -16.37
C VAL A 147 -5.37 11.45 -16.27
N LEU A 148 -6.59 11.95 -16.50
CA LEU A 148 -7.79 11.11 -16.50
C LEU A 148 -7.71 10.01 -17.56
N LYS A 149 -7.13 10.27 -18.74
CA LYS A 149 -6.94 9.26 -19.79
C LYS A 149 -5.93 8.18 -19.40
N GLU A 150 -4.83 8.53 -18.74
CA GLU A 150 -3.90 7.54 -18.20
C GLU A 150 -4.56 6.68 -17.12
N ILE A 151 -5.30 7.31 -16.19
CA ILE A 151 -6.06 6.62 -15.15
C ILE A 151 -7.15 5.71 -15.75
N GLU A 152 -7.85 6.15 -16.80
CA GLU A 152 -8.86 5.37 -17.54
C GLU A 152 -8.28 4.06 -18.06
N GLY A 153 -7.10 4.10 -18.69
CA GLY A 153 -6.44 2.91 -19.25
C GLY A 153 -6.08 1.87 -18.18
N ILE A 154 -5.67 2.32 -17.00
CA ILE A 154 -5.38 1.45 -15.85
C ILE A 154 -6.67 0.81 -15.33
N HIS A 155 -7.71 1.62 -15.06
CA HIS A 155 -8.98 1.10 -14.54
C HIS A 155 -9.66 0.15 -15.52
N TRP A 156 -9.55 0.39 -16.83
CA TRP A 156 -10.03 -0.58 -17.82
C TRP A 156 -9.27 -1.90 -17.69
N SER A 157 -7.95 -1.87 -17.61
CA SER A 157 -7.15 -3.10 -17.49
C SER A 157 -7.53 -3.93 -16.26
N VAL A 158 -7.80 -3.27 -15.13
CA VAL A 158 -8.33 -3.91 -13.91
C VAL A 158 -9.75 -4.45 -14.12
N PHE A 159 -10.64 -3.65 -14.74
CA PHE A 159 -12.02 -4.05 -15.01
C PHE A 159 -12.07 -5.28 -15.93
N SER A 160 -11.33 -5.28 -17.05
CA SER A 160 -11.12 -6.44 -17.94
C SER A 160 -10.66 -7.68 -17.18
N ALA A 161 -9.65 -7.52 -16.33
CA ALA A 161 -9.12 -8.61 -15.54
C ALA A 161 -10.17 -9.16 -14.57
N SER A 162 -10.97 -8.29 -13.97
CA SER A 162 -12.02 -8.68 -13.01
C SER A 162 -13.13 -9.53 -13.63
N GLU A 163 -13.50 -9.24 -14.89
CA GLU A 163 -14.52 -9.98 -15.64
C GLU A 163 -14.05 -11.39 -16.02
N SER A 164 -12.75 -11.55 -16.24
CA SER A 164 -12.14 -12.81 -16.66
C SER A 164 -11.44 -13.58 -15.54
N ALA A 165 -11.42 -13.01 -14.32
CA ALA A 165 -10.70 -13.55 -13.18
C ALA A 165 -11.24 -14.91 -12.73
N LYS A 166 -10.31 -15.79 -12.34
CA LYS A 166 -10.63 -17.07 -11.70
C LYS A 166 -11.29 -16.80 -10.34
N LYS A 167 -12.36 -17.55 -10.06
CA LYS A 167 -12.91 -17.67 -8.71
C LYS A 167 -12.05 -18.63 -7.89
N GLY A 168 -12.00 -18.44 -6.58
CA GLY A 168 -11.23 -19.27 -5.65
C GLY A 168 -9.95 -18.59 -5.18
N THR A 169 -9.09 -19.38 -4.53
CA THR A 169 -7.83 -18.93 -3.95
C THR A 169 -6.70 -19.15 -4.95
N PRO A 170 -5.75 -18.21 -5.08
CA PRO A 170 -4.53 -18.42 -5.86
C PRO A 170 -3.83 -19.73 -5.51
N PRO A 171 -3.05 -20.33 -6.44
CA PRO A 171 -2.12 -21.39 -6.07
C PRO A 171 -1.19 -20.90 -4.96
N ASP A 172 -0.58 -21.86 -4.25
CA ASP A 172 0.27 -21.60 -3.09
C ASP A 172 1.19 -20.38 -3.29
N LEU A 173 1.23 -19.49 -2.30
CA LEU A 173 1.86 -18.17 -2.38
C LEU A 173 3.32 -18.26 -2.85
N LEU A 174 4.02 -19.31 -2.41
CA LEU A 174 5.40 -19.60 -2.80
C LEU A 174 5.56 -19.87 -4.30
N SER A 175 4.58 -20.50 -4.96
CA SER A 175 4.64 -20.76 -6.41
C SER A 175 4.71 -19.47 -7.24
N ARG A 176 4.24 -18.35 -6.67
CA ARG A 176 4.28 -17.01 -7.28
C ARG A 176 5.53 -16.22 -6.90
N GLY A 177 6.47 -16.83 -6.18
CA GLY A 177 7.65 -16.15 -5.63
C GLY A 177 7.31 -15.15 -4.53
N LEU A 178 6.16 -15.34 -3.87
CA LEU A 178 5.69 -14.55 -2.73
C LEU A 178 5.65 -15.42 -1.47
N GLY A 179 5.65 -14.80 -0.30
CA GLY A 179 5.55 -15.49 0.98
C GLY A 179 5.06 -14.55 2.08
N THR A 180 4.47 -15.13 3.12
CA THR A 180 3.95 -14.38 4.25
C THR A 180 5.07 -14.12 5.26
N CYS A 181 5.32 -12.84 5.56
CA CYS A 181 6.31 -12.45 6.55
C CYS A 181 5.89 -12.89 7.95
N SER A 182 6.78 -13.55 8.69
CA SER A 182 6.55 -14.01 10.05
C SER A 182 6.40 -12.91 11.10
N CYS A 183 6.81 -11.68 10.78
CA CYS A 183 6.78 -10.56 11.72
C CYS A 183 5.56 -9.64 11.51
N CYS A 184 5.27 -9.25 10.28
CA CYS A 184 4.17 -8.32 9.97
C CYS A 184 2.98 -8.97 9.24
N PHE A 185 3.06 -10.26 8.93
CA PHE A 185 2.02 -11.03 8.23
C PHE A 185 1.64 -10.48 6.84
N GLY A 186 2.47 -9.58 6.27
CA GLY A 186 2.32 -9.11 4.90
C GLY A 186 2.90 -10.11 3.89
N GLU A 187 2.40 -10.05 2.66
CA GLU A 187 2.91 -10.83 1.54
C GLU A 187 4.05 -10.07 0.86
N PHE A 188 5.24 -10.67 0.77
CA PHE A 188 6.38 -10.07 0.07
C PHE A 188 7.12 -11.10 -0.78
N HIS A 189 7.99 -10.60 -1.66
CA HIS A 189 8.81 -11.47 -2.51
C HIS A 189 9.73 -12.37 -1.69
N VAL A 190 9.89 -13.60 -2.17
CA VAL A 190 10.78 -14.62 -1.60
C VAL A 190 11.88 -14.93 -2.60
N ARG A 191 13.12 -14.99 -2.11
CA ARG A 191 14.29 -15.39 -2.89
C ARG A 191 15.17 -16.32 -2.07
N ASN A 192 15.55 -17.46 -2.63
CA ASN A 192 16.35 -18.49 -1.93
C ASN A 192 15.73 -18.86 -0.58
N GLU A 193 14.42 -19.12 -0.57
CA GLU A 193 13.63 -19.49 0.63
C GLU A 193 13.62 -18.45 1.76
N LYS A 194 14.06 -17.21 1.49
CA LYS A 194 14.03 -16.10 2.45
C LYS A 194 13.24 -14.93 1.91
N MET A 195 12.67 -14.16 2.82
CA MET A 195 11.99 -12.92 2.47
C MET A 195 12.99 -11.91 1.89
N VAL A 196 12.64 -11.29 0.76
CA VAL A 196 13.38 -10.15 0.22
C VAL A 196 13.24 -8.98 1.21
N ARG A 197 14.24 -8.09 1.26
CA ARG A 197 14.18 -6.90 2.11
C ARG A 197 12.89 -6.12 1.83
N HIS A 198 12.11 -5.90 2.88
CA HIS A 198 10.91 -5.08 2.85
C HIS A 198 10.82 -4.26 4.13
N GLY A 199 10.06 -3.16 4.08
CA GLY A 199 9.77 -2.35 5.24
C GLY A 199 8.76 -3.03 6.17
N GLN A 200 8.66 -2.52 7.40
CA GLN A 200 7.57 -2.86 8.30
C GLN A 200 7.01 -1.59 8.92
N ARG A 201 5.69 -1.50 8.94
CA ARG A 201 4.99 -0.55 9.81
C ARG A 201 4.86 -1.20 11.16
N LYS A 202 5.47 -0.62 12.20
CA LYS A 202 5.16 -1.05 13.57
C LYS A 202 3.71 -0.69 13.85
N ILE A 203 2.91 -1.68 14.28
CA ILE A 203 1.47 -1.52 14.56
C ILE A 203 1.22 -0.38 15.55
N GLN A 204 2.09 -0.22 16.54
CA GLN A 204 1.89 0.73 17.64
C GLN A 204 2.53 2.12 17.41
N ASP A 205 3.65 2.20 16.67
CA ASP A 205 4.44 3.43 16.62
C ASP A 205 4.16 4.34 15.41
N TYR A 206 3.35 3.90 14.44
CA TYR A 206 3.23 4.52 13.10
C TYR A 206 4.58 4.74 12.37
N MET A 207 5.69 4.27 12.95
CA MET A 207 7.03 4.39 12.39
C MET A 207 7.28 3.25 11.40
N TRP A 208 7.76 3.63 10.23
CA TRP A 208 8.25 2.72 9.21
C TRP A 208 9.71 2.38 9.51
N SER A 209 10.01 1.09 9.69
CA SER A 209 11.39 0.63 9.64
C SER A 209 11.71 0.26 8.19
N PRO A 210 12.84 0.71 7.61
CA PRO A 210 13.24 0.35 6.25
C PRO A 210 13.57 -1.14 6.11
N THR A 211 13.73 -1.85 7.24
CA THR A 211 13.92 -3.30 7.26
C THR A 211 13.02 -3.97 8.29
N CYS A 212 12.29 -4.98 7.84
CA CYS A 212 11.55 -5.88 8.70
C CYS A 212 12.47 -6.94 9.31
N TYR A 213 12.22 -7.29 10.57
CA TYR A 213 12.94 -8.37 11.24
C TYR A 213 12.75 -9.72 10.54
N GLY A 214 11.58 -9.95 9.97
CA GLY A 214 11.22 -11.18 9.25
C GLY A 214 12.08 -11.48 8.02
N VAL A 215 12.85 -10.50 7.50
CA VAL A 215 13.76 -10.68 6.35
C VAL A 215 14.83 -11.74 6.59
N ALA A 216 15.20 -11.97 7.86
CA ALA A 216 16.19 -12.98 8.22
C ALA A 216 15.67 -14.43 8.17
N TYR A 217 14.34 -14.60 8.06
CA TYR A 217 13.68 -15.89 8.20
C TYR A 217 12.95 -16.31 6.92
N PRO A 218 12.68 -17.60 6.75
CA PRO A 218 11.76 -18.06 5.72
C PRO A 218 10.35 -17.49 5.91
N PRO A 219 9.56 -17.40 4.83
CA PRO A 219 8.13 -17.13 4.93
C PRO A 219 7.39 -18.22 5.71
N LEU A 220 6.20 -17.89 6.24
CA LEU A 220 5.40 -18.80 7.06
C LEU A 220 4.92 -20.05 6.31
N GLU A 221 4.83 -19.99 4.98
CA GLU A 221 4.57 -21.16 4.13
C GLU A 221 5.73 -22.17 4.12
N ILE A 222 6.93 -21.77 4.55
CA ILE A 222 8.11 -22.66 4.66
C ILE A 222 8.40 -23.01 6.12
N SER A 223 8.35 -22.04 7.04
CA SER A 223 8.74 -22.26 8.45
C SER A 223 8.13 -21.23 9.40
N THR A 224 7.77 -21.68 10.61
CA THR A 224 7.33 -20.83 11.73
C THR A 224 8.46 -20.22 12.54
N GLN A 225 9.72 -20.58 12.27
CA GLN A 225 10.89 -20.19 13.06
C GLN A 225 10.97 -18.66 13.30
N GLY A 226 10.68 -17.86 12.28
CA GLY A 226 10.72 -16.40 12.43
C GLY A 226 9.66 -15.84 13.37
N LEU A 227 8.49 -16.49 13.44
CA LEU A 227 7.39 -16.09 14.32
C LEU A 227 7.69 -16.52 15.76
N GLU A 228 8.25 -17.71 15.97
CA GLU A 228 8.72 -18.18 17.28
C GLU A 228 9.77 -17.24 17.87
N GLU A 229 10.77 -16.84 17.07
CA GLU A 229 11.80 -15.88 17.48
C GLU A 229 11.23 -14.49 17.78
N PHE A 230 10.23 -14.05 17.00
CA PHE A 230 9.56 -12.78 17.23
C PHE A 230 8.74 -12.79 18.52
N ILE A 231 8.01 -13.87 18.81
CA ILE A 231 7.30 -14.09 20.08
C ILE A 231 8.29 -14.05 21.24
N GLY A 232 9.40 -14.78 21.16
CA GLY A 232 10.41 -14.79 22.23
C GLY A 232 11.02 -13.40 22.50
N ARG A 233 11.15 -12.55 21.48
CA ARG A 233 11.57 -11.15 21.66
C ARG A 233 10.51 -10.33 22.39
N TYR A 234 9.24 -10.48 22.01
CA TYR A 234 8.13 -9.80 22.68
C TYR A 234 8.02 -10.23 24.14
N GLU A 235 8.17 -11.52 24.45
CA GLU A 235 8.15 -12.05 25.82
C GLU A 235 9.26 -11.43 26.67
N ARG A 236 10.51 -11.45 26.19
CA ARG A 236 11.65 -10.82 26.89
C ARG A 236 11.44 -9.32 27.11
N GLY A 237 10.94 -8.62 26.10
CA GLY A 237 10.63 -7.18 26.22
C GLY A 237 9.57 -6.93 27.29
N ARG A 238 8.48 -7.70 27.30
CA ARG A 238 7.42 -7.60 28.31
C ARG A 238 7.95 -7.90 29.71
N GLU A 239 8.76 -8.95 29.88
CA GLU A 239 9.37 -9.29 31.16
C GLU A 239 10.29 -8.20 31.69
N GLN A 240 11.08 -7.57 30.81
CA GLN A 240 11.90 -6.41 31.17
C GLN A 240 11.03 -5.27 31.69
N LEU A 241 9.93 -4.92 31.00
CA LEU A 241 9.03 -3.85 31.44
C LEU A 241 8.35 -4.18 32.77
N ILE A 242 7.97 -5.44 33.00
CA ILE A 242 7.41 -5.89 34.29
C ILE A 242 8.44 -5.71 35.41
N ALA A 243 9.71 -6.06 35.16
CA ALA A 243 10.79 -5.88 36.13
C ALA A 243 11.01 -4.38 36.46
N GLU A 244 10.99 -3.51 35.46
CA GLU A 244 11.10 -2.05 35.65
C GLU A 244 9.92 -1.47 36.45
N ILE A 245 8.70 -1.98 36.24
CA ILE A 245 7.51 -1.58 37.01
C ILE A 245 7.59 -2.07 38.47
N ALA A 246 8.20 -3.23 38.72
CA ALA A 246 8.31 -3.82 40.05
C ALA A 246 9.28 -3.07 40.96
N ASP A 247 10.29 -2.41 40.38
CA ASP A 247 11.25 -1.57 41.09
C ASP A 247 11.42 -0.19 40.43
N PRO A 248 10.42 0.71 40.53
CA PRO A 248 10.51 2.05 39.95
C PRO A 248 11.67 2.87 40.53
N GLU A 249 12.09 2.56 41.76
CA GLU A 249 13.19 3.23 42.45
C GLU A 249 14.55 2.93 41.81
N ALA A 250 14.69 1.84 41.06
CA ALA A 250 15.91 1.56 40.29
C ALA A 250 16.04 2.45 39.04
N ILE A 251 14.95 3.07 38.57
CA ILE A 251 14.94 3.88 37.35
C ILE A 251 15.69 5.19 37.61
N GLN A 252 16.85 5.36 36.96
CA GLN A 252 17.69 6.55 37.10
C GLN A 252 17.36 7.65 36.08
N THR A 253 16.74 7.28 34.96
CA THR A 253 16.45 8.20 33.86
C THR A 253 15.09 7.91 33.27
N VAL A 254 14.30 8.95 33.03
CA VAL A 254 12.98 8.84 32.38
C VAL A 254 12.96 9.60 31.06
N PRO A 255 12.44 9.02 29.96
CA PRO A 255 12.33 9.72 28.68
C PRO A 255 11.27 10.82 28.77
N LEU A 256 11.62 12.02 28.31
CA LEU A 256 10.72 13.18 28.28
C LEU A 256 10.53 13.67 26.85
N LYS A 257 9.27 13.78 26.40
CA LYS A 257 8.96 14.39 25.11
C LYS A 257 8.81 15.91 25.30
N THR A 258 9.71 16.66 24.68
CA THR A 258 9.75 18.13 24.68
C THR A 258 9.36 18.66 23.29
N LYS A 259 9.23 19.98 23.13
CA LYS A 259 8.98 20.59 21.82
C LYS A 259 10.18 20.44 20.89
N GLU A 260 11.37 20.39 21.46
CA GLU A 260 12.66 20.27 20.78
C GLU A 260 13.02 18.82 20.43
N GLY A 261 12.29 17.83 20.97
CA GLY A 261 12.49 16.41 20.67
C GLY A 261 12.37 15.50 21.90
N VAL A 262 12.99 14.33 21.83
CA VAL A 262 13.01 13.35 22.93
C VAL A 262 14.25 13.61 23.79
N GLY A 263 14.03 14.12 25.01
CA GLY A 263 15.04 14.29 26.05
C GLY A 263 14.97 13.19 27.12
N LYS A 264 15.78 13.34 28.16
CA LYS A 264 15.74 12.49 29.37
C LYS A 264 15.81 13.38 30.60
N LEU A 265 15.09 13.01 31.66
CA LEU A 265 15.26 13.57 33.00
C LEU A 265 16.01 12.56 33.86
N ASN A 266 17.01 13.02 34.59
CA ASN A 266 17.78 12.21 35.54
C ASN A 266 17.19 12.33 36.95
N ARG A 267 17.43 11.31 37.77
CA ARG A 267 17.04 11.32 39.17
C ARG A 267 17.66 12.51 39.91
N GLY A 268 16.84 13.20 40.72
CA GLY A 268 17.24 14.41 41.45
C GLY A 268 16.98 15.71 40.68
N GLU A 269 16.64 15.66 39.40
CA GLU A 269 16.19 16.85 38.65
C GLU A 269 14.75 17.24 39.02
N ALA A 270 14.45 18.54 38.96
CA ALA A 270 13.12 19.04 39.27
C ALA A 270 12.06 18.44 38.32
N GLY A 271 11.03 17.83 38.89
CA GLY A 271 9.96 17.18 38.13
C GLY A 271 10.22 15.72 37.75
N PHE A 272 11.34 15.13 38.17
CA PHE A 272 11.66 13.72 37.94
C PHE A 272 10.56 12.79 38.48
N ASP A 273 10.15 12.94 39.74
CA ASP A 273 9.16 12.03 40.36
C ASP A 273 7.84 12.01 39.59
N LYS A 274 7.35 13.18 39.16
CA LYS A 274 6.15 13.30 38.33
C LYS A 274 6.33 12.63 36.96
N ALA A 275 7.52 12.76 36.37
CA ALA A 275 7.83 12.12 35.09
C ALA A 275 7.98 10.59 35.25
N LEU A 276 8.52 10.13 36.38
CA LEU A 276 8.60 8.72 36.74
C LEU A 276 7.21 8.10 36.91
N ASP A 277 6.30 8.75 37.62
CA ASP A 277 4.90 8.30 37.76
C ASP A 277 4.24 8.12 36.38
N ALA A 278 4.37 9.12 35.51
CA ALA A 278 3.85 9.07 34.15
C ALA A 278 4.51 7.96 33.32
N TYR A 279 5.81 7.76 33.48
CA TYR A 279 6.56 6.71 32.81
C TYR A 279 6.12 5.32 33.26
N VAL A 280 5.94 5.08 34.56
CA VAL A 280 5.42 3.80 35.09
C VAL A 280 4.01 3.52 34.57
N VAL A 281 3.14 4.52 34.49
CA VAL A 281 1.81 4.37 33.87
C VAL A 281 1.92 3.97 32.39
N LYS A 282 2.86 4.58 31.65
CA LYS A 282 3.14 4.18 30.27
C LYS A 282 3.63 2.73 30.19
N LEU A 283 4.61 2.33 31.02
CA LEU A 283 5.13 0.96 31.03
C LEU A 283 4.02 -0.06 31.30
N LYS A 284 3.10 0.23 32.23
CA LYS A 284 1.94 -0.64 32.51
C LYS A 284 1.05 -0.81 31.27
N ARG A 285 0.81 0.27 30.51
CA ARG A 285 0.08 0.20 29.25
C ARG A 285 0.84 -0.63 28.21
N ASP A 286 2.13 -0.38 28.04
CA ASP A 286 2.96 -1.12 27.09
C ASP A 286 2.96 -2.63 27.42
N VAL A 287 3.01 -3.02 28.71
CA VAL A 287 2.87 -4.42 29.15
C VAL A 287 1.50 -5.01 28.79
N GLN A 288 0.41 -4.25 28.95
CA GLN A 288 -0.93 -4.68 28.56
C GLN A 288 -1.03 -4.91 27.04
N ASP A 289 -0.55 -3.93 26.26
CA ASP A 289 -0.57 -4.00 24.79
C ASP A 289 0.29 -5.17 24.29
N MET A 290 1.50 -5.36 24.82
CA MET A 290 2.36 -6.50 24.49
C MET A 290 1.74 -7.84 24.89
N THR A 291 0.95 -7.88 25.96
CA THR A 291 0.26 -9.11 26.37
C THR A 291 -0.84 -9.48 25.37
N ALA A 292 -1.65 -8.50 24.95
CA ALA A 292 -2.67 -8.72 23.91
C ALA A 292 -2.04 -9.12 22.57
N ASP A 293 -0.93 -8.47 22.17
CA ASP A 293 -0.20 -8.83 20.96
C ASP A 293 0.35 -10.26 21.05
N LEU A 294 0.89 -10.67 22.20
CA LEU A 294 1.42 -12.03 22.40
C LEU A 294 0.34 -13.11 22.27
N GLU A 295 -0.89 -12.85 22.74
CA GLU A 295 -2.02 -13.76 22.53
C GLU A 295 -2.29 -13.95 21.03
N ILE A 296 -2.41 -12.85 20.28
CA ILE A 296 -2.63 -12.89 18.83
C ILE A 296 -1.48 -13.63 18.13
N LEU A 297 -0.22 -13.36 18.50
CA LEU A 297 0.93 -14.00 17.87
C LEU A 297 0.98 -15.51 18.15
N ARG A 298 0.61 -15.95 19.35
CA ARG A 298 0.55 -17.37 19.71
C ARG A 298 -0.56 -18.11 18.96
N ASP A 299 -1.74 -17.50 18.84
CA ASP A 299 -2.84 -18.05 18.02
C ASP A 299 -2.41 -18.20 16.55
N ARG A 300 -1.68 -17.22 16.03
CA ARG A 300 -1.11 -17.28 14.67
C ARG A 300 -0.07 -18.38 14.56
N LEU A 301 0.80 -18.54 15.56
CA LEU A 301 1.80 -19.61 15.58
C LEU A 301 1.13 -20.98 15.56
N GLU A 302 0.12 -21.20 16.41
CA GLU A 302 -0.63 -22.46 16.43
C GLU A 302 -1.29 -22.75 15.08
N HIS A 303 -1.96 -21.75 14.50
CA HIS A 303 -2.59 -21.86 13.19
C HIS A 303 -1.58 -22.29 12.10
N TRP A 304 -0.43 -21.63 12.03
CA TRP A 304 0.59 -21.91 11.02
C TRP A 304 1.31 -23.24 11.27
N SER A 305 1.66 -23.55 12.51
CA SER A 305 2.24 -24.86 12.88
C SER A 305 1.30 -26.01 12.51
N SER A 306 0.00 -25.87 12.79
CA SER A 306 -1.00 -26.84 12.38
C SER A 306 -1.08 -26.98 10.86
N LYS A 307 -1.11 -25.87 10.13
CA LYS A 307 -1.14 -25.87 8.66
C LYS A 307 0.07 -26.62 8.07
N LEU A 308 1.29 -26.31 8.52
CA LEU A 308 2.51 -26.95 8.04
C LEU A 308 2.60 -28.44 8.41
N SER A 309 2.01 -28.84 9.55
CA SER A 309 2.01 -30.25 9.97
C SER A 309 1.03 -31.11 9.16
N ASN A 310 -0.03 -30.51 8.63
CA ASN A 310 -1.10 -31.19 7.88
C ASN A 310 -0.89 -31.16 6.37
N GLU A 311 0.01 -30.32 5.86
CA GLU A 311 0.34 -30.32 4.43
C GLU A 311 1.12 -31.60 4.08
N PRO A 312 0.67 -32.36 3.06
CA PRO A 312 1.42 -33.52 2.60
C PRO A 312 2.81 -33.03 2.20
N LYS A 313 3.84 -33.55 2.87
CA LYS A 313 5.23 -33.34 2.45
C LYS A 313 5.31 -33.79 0.99
N GLY A 314 5.30 -32.82 0.07
CA GLY A 314 5.45 -33.10 -1.34
C GLY A 314 6.73 -33.91 -1.57
N PRO A 315 6.89 -34.55 -2.76
CA PRO A 315 8.17 -35.19 -3.08
C PRO A 315 9.28 -34.18 -2.80
N GLY A 316 10.20 -34.53 -1.89
CA GLY A 316 11.18 -33.61 -1.33
C GLY A 316 11.82 -32.77 -2.43
N ARG A 317 11.76 -31.44 -2.26
CA ARG A 317 12.40 -30.48 -3.16
C ARG A 317 13.92 -30.65 -3.15
#